data_AF-A0AAU1FXQ6-F1
#
_entry.id   AF-A0AAU1FXQ6-F1
#
_cell.length_a   1.000
_cell.length_b   1.000
_cell.length_c   1.000
_cell.angle_alpha   90.00
_cell.angle_beta   90.00
_cell.angle_gamma   90.00
#
_symmetry.space_group_name_H-M   'P 1'
#
loop_
_entity.id
_entity.type
_entity.pdbx_description
1 polymer ?
#
loop_
_entity_poly.entity_id
_entity_poly.type
_entity_poly.pdbx_seq_one_letter_code
_entity_poly.pdbx_strand_id
1 'polypeptide(L)'
;MADDTSPTIEATLYDATNYEGTAVHVQPDKCDEEEDAVAYALAYLGLRRLGSLRAPTGPADLDDPFRQELGWVTHVTVWESRPETWAHDADGQGRTWQDYSADTADLGLWAAKATYVRVWKQTAADFSGTDSFTSDGAMSPIVIVE
;
A
#
# COMPACT_ATOMS: atom_id res chain seq x y z
N MET A 1 -27.34 1.32 -20.63
CA MET A 1 -26.77 0.25 -19.79
C MET A 1 -25.67 0.91 -18.99
N ALA A 2 -25.73 0.78 -17.67
CA ALA A 2 -24.95 1.57 -16.73
C ALA A 2 -23.45 1.28 -16.91
N ASP A 3 -22.70 2.36 -16.95
CA ASP A 3 -21.25 2.39 -16.88
C ASP A 3 -20.84 1.76 -15.55
N ASP A 4 -20.37 0.52 -15.57
CA ASP A 4 -19.72 -0.11 -14.41
C ASP A 4 -18.32 0.49 -14.28
N THR A 5 -18.26 1.80 -14.06
CA THR A 5 -17.09 2.44 -13.47
C THR A 5 -17.14 2.08 -12.00
N SER A 6 -16.84 0.83 -11.68
CA SER A 6 -16.36 0.46 -10.36
C SER A 6 -15.28 1.49 -10.01
N PRO A 7 -15.42 2.29 -8.94
CA PRO A 7 -14.46 3.34 -8.64
C PRO A 7 -13.10 2.66 -8.53
N THR A 8 -12.17 3.02 -9.41
CA THR A 8 -10.80 2.54 -9.32
C THR A 8 -10.27 3.07 -8.00
N ILE A 9 -10.13 2.19 -7.00
CA ILE A 9 -9.74 2.63 -5.67
C ILE A 9 -8.22 2.70 -5.61
N GLU A 10 -7.73 3.94 -5.62
CA GLU A 10 -6.31 4.31 -5.74
C GLU A 10 -5.83 4.99 -4.46
N ALA A 11 -4.65 4.59 -3.96
CA ALA A 11 -3.97 5.39 -2.95
C ALA A 11 -3.50 6.70 -3.58
N THR A 12 -3.57 7.79 -2.82
CA THR A 12 -3.06 9.09 -3.28
C THR A 12 -1.82 9.45 -2.48
N LEU A 13 -0.71 9.66 -3.17
CA LEU A 13 0.60 9.99 -2.61
C LEU A 13 0.92 11.47 -2.86
N TYR A 14 1.31 12.21 -1.82
CA TYR A 14 1.57 13.64 -1.89
C TYR A 14 3.03 13.95 -1.57
N ASP A 15 3.65 14.88 -2.30
CA ASP A 15 5.03 15.29 -1.99
C ASP A 15 5.14 16.10 -0.69
N ALA A 16 4.08 16.78 -0.26
CA ALA A 16 4.08 17.59 0.97
C ALA A 16 3.16 16.99 2.04
N THR A 17 3.25 17.56 3.24
CA THR A 17 2.40 17.20 4.38
C THR A 17 0.99 17.78 4.17
N ASN A 18 0.03 17.35 4.98
CA ASN A 18 -1.36 17.80 5.00
C ASN A 18 -2.10 17.66 3.66
N TYR A 19 -1.71 16.69 2.82
CA TYR A 19 -2.31 16.42 1.50
C TYR A 19 -2.12 17.56 0.50
N GLU A 20 -0.99 18.29 0.62
CA GLU A 20 -0.65 19.41 -0.25
C GLU A 20 0.41 19.03 -1.31
N GLY A 21 0.58 19.90 -2.30
CA GLY A 21 1.63 19.76 -3.32
C GLY A 21 1.26 18.85 -4.49
N THR A 22 2.27 18.21 -5.07
CA THR A 22 2.12 17.27 -6.18
C THR A 22 1.51 15.98 -5.67
N ALA A 23 0.43 15.54 -6.32
CA ALA A 23 -0.26 14.31 -6.00
C ALA A 23 -0.12 13.28 -7.13
N VAL A 24 0.05 12.02 -6.77
CA VAL A 24 0.04 10.87 -7.68
C VAL A 24 -0.94 9.83 -7.17
N HIS A 25 -1.71 9.25 -8.09
CA HIS A 25 -2.60 8.13 -7.82
C HIS A 25 -1.90 6.83 -8.16
N VAL A 26 -1.86 5.89 -7.21
CA VAL A 26 -1.24 4.58 -7.38
C VAL A 26 -2.28 3.52 -7.09
N GLN A 27 -2.48 2.64 -8.06
CA GLN A 27 -3.36 1.49 -7.90
C GLN A 27 -2.70 0.44 -7.01
N PRO A 28 -3.47 -0.21 -6.13
CA PRO A 28 -2.95 -1.35 -5.41
C PRO A 28 -2.60 -2.47 -6.40
N ASP A 29 -1.47 -3.13 -6.17
CA ASP A 29 -1.15 -4.36 -6.89
C ASP A 29 -2.20 -5.44 -6.60
N LYS A 30 -2.42 -6.27 -7.61
CA LYS A 30 -3.34 -7.40 -7.51
C LYS A 30 -2.60 -8.53 -6.82
N CYS A 31 -2.67 -8.53 -5.49
CA CYS A 31 -2.07 -9.56 -4.65
C CYS A 31 -2.73 -10.95 -4.85
N ASP A 32 -3.82 -11.05 -5.60
CA ASP A 32 -4.51 -12.31 -5.92
C ASP A 32 -3.74 -13.14 -6.97
N GLU A 33 -3.06 -14.15 -6.42
CA GLU A 33 -2.66 -15.47 -6.94
C GLU A 33 -1.73 -15.61 -8.15
N GLU A 34 -1.52 -14.63 -9.03
CA GLU A 34 -0.63 -14.85 -10.21
C GLU A 34 0.18 -13.62 -10.69
N GLU A 35 -0.01 -12.43 -10.10
CA GLU A 35 0.74 -11.22 -10.47
C GLU A 35 1.84 -10.90 -9.44
N ASP A 36 3.03 -10.53 -9.93
CA ASP A 36 4.16 -10.16 -9.09
C ASP A 36 3.83 -8.92 -8.23
N ALA A 37 4.28 -8.92 -6.97
CA ALA A 37 4.24 -7.72 -6.14
C ALA A 37 5.05 -6.59 -6.82
N VAL A 38 4.52 -5.36 -6.85
CA VAL A 38 5.16 -4.24 -7.55
C VAL A 38 5.48 -3.10 -6.60
N ALA A 39 6.74 -2.67 -6.56
CA ALA A 39 7.15 -1.42 -5.94
C ALA A 39 7.61 -0.41 -7.00
N TYR A 40 7.26 0.85 -6.78
CA TYR A 40 7.60 1.97 -7.63
C TYR A 40 8.66 2.83 -6.94
N ALA A 41 9.69 3.23 -7.66
CA ALA A 41 10.54 4.33 -7.22
C ALA A 41 9.71 5.63 -7.20
N LEU A 42 9.84 6.44 -6.16
CA LEU A 42 9.14 7.73 -6.10
C LEU A 42 9.50 8.62 -7.30
N ALA A 43 10.76 8.57 -7.74
CA ALA A 43 11.24 9.30 -8.90
C ALA A 43 10.51 8.91 -10.20
N TYR A 44 10.19 7.63 -10.39
CA TYR A 44 9.39 7.14 -11.51
C TYR A 44 7.99 7.76 -11.52
N LEU A 45 7.39 7.84 -10.33
CA LEU A 45 6.10 8.48 -10.11
C LEU A 45 6.17 10.02 -10.24
N GLY A 46 7.35 10.61 -10.45
CA GLY A 46 7.54 12.06 -10.48
C GLY A 46 7.56 12.72 -9.10
N LEU A 47 7.60 11.94 -8.02
CA LEU A 47 7.70 12.42 -6.65
C LEU A 47 9.17 12.44 -6.19
N ARG A 48 9.61 13.57 -5.64
CA ARG A 48 10.95 13.67 -5.04
C ARG A 48 11.02 13.18 -3.60
N ARG A 49 9.86 13.13 -2.96
CA ARG A 49 9.65 12.78 -1.54
C ARG A 49 8.17 12.44 -1.33
N LEU A 50 7.83 11.87 -0.18
CA LEU A 50 6.47 11.51 0.17
C LEU A 50 6.06 12.13 1.52
N GLY A 51 5.39 13.27 1.51
CA GLY A 51 5.04 14.02 2.73
C GLY A 51 3.74 13.56 3.41
N SER A 52 2.75 13.13 2.63
CA SER A 52 1.47 12.61 3.13
C SER A 52 0.88 11.59 2.15
N LEU A 53 -0.07 10.79 2.63
CA LEU A 53 -0.77 9.80 1.80
C LEU A 53 -2.22 9.63 2.23
N ARG A 54 -3.05 9.22 1.27
CA ARG A 54 -4.40 8.73 1.50
C ARG A 54 -4.51 7.28 1.10
N ALA A 55 -4.97 6.46 2.03
CA ALA A 55 -5.11 5.02 1.89
C ALA A 55 -6.61 4.69 2.00
N PRO A 56 -7.34 4.65 0.88
CA PRO A 56 -8.77 4.38 0.91
C PRO A 56 -9.04 2.96 1.42
N THR A 57 -10.14 2.78 2.14
CA THR A 57 -10.64 1.48 2.58
C THR A 57 -11.90 1.11 1.81
N GLY A 58 -12.13 -0.20 1.64
CA GLY A 58 -13.29 -0.71 0.94
C GLY A 58 -14.58 -0.54 1.74
N PRO A 59 -15.73 -0.36 1.06
CA PRO A 59 -17.01 -0.48 1.74
C PRO A 59 -17.13 -1.85 2.41
N ALA A 60 -17.87 -1.90 3.52
CA ALA A 60 -18.21 -3.17 4.16
C ALA A 60 -19.00 -4.05 3.19
N ASP A 61 -18.79 -5.36 3.27
CA ASP A 61 -19.52 -6.31 2.44
C ASP A 61 -21.02 -6.20 2.74
N LEU A 62 -21.81 -5.88 1.71
CA LEU A 62 -23.24 -5.57 1.85
C LEU A 62 -24.11 -6.82 2.03
N ASP A 63 -23.55 -8.02 1.95
CA ASP A 63 -24.31 -9.27 2.05
C ASP A 63 -24.81 -9.54 3.49
N ASP A 64 -24.19 -8.90 4.50
CA ASP A 64 -24.63 -9.02 5.90
C ASP A 64 -24.80 -7.65 6.59
N PRO A 65 -26.04 -7.21 6.87
CA PRO A 65 -26.32 -5.89 7.43
C PRO A 65 -25.88 -5.71 8.89
N PHE A 66 -25.37 -6.76 9.55
CA PHE A 66 -24.83 -6.73 10.91
C PHE A 66 -23.31 -6.85 10.96
N ARG A 67 -22.68 -7.16 9.82
CA ARG A 67 -21.22 -7.29 9.68
C ARG A 67 -20.66 -5.99 9.11
N GLN A 68 -20.24 -5.10 10.00
CA GLN A 68 -19.48 -3.89 9.63
C GLN A 68 -18.00 -4.21 9.30
N GLU A 69 -17.71 -5.42 8.81
CA GLU A 69 -16.35 -5.80 8.44
C GLU A 69 -16.02 -5.15 7.09
N LEU A 70 -14.96 -4.34 7.07
CA LEU A 70 -14.43 -3.73 5.84
C LEU A 70 -14.14 -4.83 4.83
N GLY A 71 -14.62 -4.73 3.60
CA GLY A 71 -14.35 -5.76 2.58
C GLY A 71 -12.85 -5.91 2.27
N TRP A 72 -12.10 -4.80 2.38
CA TRP A 72 -10.65 -4.76 2.22
C TRP A 72 -10.06 -3.44 2.75
N VAL A 73 -8.75 -3.45 3.02
CA VAL A 73 -7.94 -2.31 3.48
C VAL A 73 -6.81 -2.07 2.48
N THR A 74 -6.59 -0.82 2.05
CA THR A 74 -5.39 -0.47 1.26
C THR A 74 -4.22 -0.27 2.21
N HIS A 75 -3.11 -0.90 1.91
CA HIS A 75 -1.82 -0.70 2.56
C HIS A 75 -0.88 0.03 1.62
N VAL A 76 -0.13 0.97 2.17
CA VAL A 76 0.95 1.69 1.50
C VAL A 76 2.23 1.42 2.27
N THR A 77 3.10 0.62 1.67
CA THR A 77 4.40 0.31 2.25
C THR A 77 5.48 1.14 1.56
N VAL A 78 6.36 1.75 2.35
CA VAL A 78 7.47 2.57 1.89
C VAL A 78 8.79 1.98 2.34
N TRP A 79 9.83 2.13 1.51
CA TRP A 79 11.18 1.71 1.83
C TRP A 79 12.18 2.83 1.62
N GLU A 80 13.22 2.84 2.45
CA GLU A 80 14.36 3.75 2.27
C GLU A 80 15.23 3.31 1.09
N SER A 81 15.38 2.00 0.90
CA SER A 81 16.21 1.38 -0.14
C SER A 81 15.40 0.41 -1.00
N ARG A 82 15.96 -0.01 -2.14
CA ARG A 82 15.30 -0.93 -3.07
C ARG A 82 14.94 -2.24 -2.35
N PRO A 83 13.65 -2.61 -2.27
CA PRO A 83 13.27 -3.88 -1.67
C PRO A 83 13.66 -5.05 -2.59
N GLU A 84 14.14 -6.14 -1.99
CA GLU A 84 14.50 -7.36 -2.72
C GLU A 84 13.33 -8.36 -2.78
N THR A 85 12.47 -8.33 -1.76
CA THR A 85 11.33 -9.25 -1.61
C THR A 85 10.14 -8.48 -1.05
N TRP A 86 8.95 -9.03 -1.26
CA TRP A 86 7.72 -8.48 -0.68
C TRP A 86 7.49 -8.94 0.77
N ALA A 87 8.24 -9.94 1.24
CA ALA A 87 8.17 -10.40 2.62
C ALA A 87 8.75 -9.34 3.57
N HIS A 88 7.92 -8.90 4.51
CA HIS A 88 8.29 -7.88 5.47
C HIS A 88 8.95 -8.52 6.70
N ASP A 89 10.26 -8.38 6.83
CA ASP A 89 10.92 -8.69 8.10
C ASP A 89 10.49 -7.69 9.18
N ALA A 90 9.96 -8.21 10.28
CA ALA A 90 9.42 -7.40 11.38
C ALA A 90 10.48 -6.52 12.06
N ASP A 91 11.75 -6.92 12.05
CA ASP A 91 12.86 -6.14 12.64
C ASP A 91 13.22 -4.92 11.79
N GLY A 92 12.84 -4.93 10.50
CA GLY A 92 13.01 -3.83 9.56
C GLY A 92 11.99 -2.70 9.70
N GLN A 93 10.84 -2.94 10.35
CA GLN A 93 9.78 -1.94 10.42
C GLN A 93 10.20 -0.71 11.23
N GLY A 94 9.93 0.48 10.70
CA GLY A 94 10.34 1.75 11.29
C GLY A 94 11.83 2.09 11.09
N ARG A 95 12.62 1.16 10.52
CA ARG A 95 14.05 1.37 10.21
C ARG A 95 14.30 1.40 8.71
N THR A 96 13.96 0.32 8.00
CA THR A 96 14.23 0.13 6.56
C THR A 96 12.97 0.15 5.72
N TRP A 97 11.81 -0.09 6.34
CA TRP A 97 10.50 0.08 5.73
C TRP A 97 9.43 0.52 6.74
N GLN A 98 8.29 1.03 6.25
CA GLN A 98 7.12 1.37 7.06
C GLN A 98 5.84 1.14 6.28
N ASP A 99 4.82 0.64 6.96
CA ASP A 99 3.48 0.45 6.39
C ASP A 99 2.48 1.45 6.96
N TYR A 100 1.56 1.88 6.09
CA TYR A 100 0.45 2.78 6.39
C TYR A 100 -0.84 2.25 5.77
N SER A 101 -1.86 2.01 6.60
CA SER A 101 -3.18 1.53 6.17
C SER A 101 -4.30 2.56 6.32
N ALA A 102 -3.95 3.79 6.70
CA ALA A 102 -4.87 4.89 6.93
C ALA A 102 -4.30 6.20 6.41
N ASP A 103 -5.18 7.17 6.18
CA ASP A 103 -4.82 8.52 5.79
C ASP A 103 -3.82 9.12 6.78
N THR A 104 -2.65 9.50 6.26
CA THR A 104 -1.53 10.00 7.05
C THR A 104 -1.13 11.36 6.54
N ALA A 105 -1.45 12.40 7.34
CA ALA A 105 -1.18 13.79 6.98
C ALA A 105 0.31 14.18 7.10
N ASP A 106 1.11 13.41 7.84
CA ASP A 106 2.54 13.65 7.99
C ASP A 106 3.28 12.32 8.16
N LEU A 107 4.17 12.00 7.23
CA LEU A 107 5.01 10.80 7.31
C LEU A 107 6.24 10.98 8.21
N GLY A 108 6.46 12.18 8.76
CA GLY A 108 7.59 12.50 9.62
C GLY A 108 8.93 12.17 8.98
N LEU A 109 9.75 11.36 9.65
CA LEU A 109 11.07 10.96 9.16
C LEU A 109 11.01 10.18 7.84
N TRP A 110 9.93 9.44 7.61
CA TRP A 110 9.75 8.67 6.37
C TRP A 110 9.56 9.58 5.16
N ALA A 111 9.08 10.81 5.34
CA ALA A 111 8.95 11.76 4.25
C ALA A 111 10.28 12.12 3.59
N ALA A 112 11.38 12.08 4.35
CA ALA A 112 12.71 12.37 3.84
C ALA A 112 13.48 11.12 3.40
N LYS A 113 13.06 9.93 3.85
CA LYS A 113 13.80 8.67 3.66
C LYS A 113 13.21 7.79 2.57
N ALA A 114 11.89 7.82 2.37
CA ALA A 114 11.22 6.95 1.44
C ALA A 114 11.74 7.20 0.01
N THR A 115 12.16 6.12 -0.65
CA THR A 115 12.61 6.12 -2.05
C THR A 115 11.72 5.21 -2.91
N TYR A 116 11.16 4.16 -2.31
CA TYR A 116 10.28 3.21 -2.99
C TYR A 116 8.96 3.09 -2.25
N VAL A 117 7.88 2.84 -3.00
CA VAL A 117 6.52 2.68 -2.48
C VAL A 117 5.83 1.51 -3.16
N ARG A 118 5.06 0.75 -2.39
CA ARG A 118 4.14 -0.28 -2.85
C ARG A 118 2.76 0.07 -2.30
N VAL A 119 1.74 -0.13 -3.11
CA VAL A 119 0.35 -0.02 -2.71
C VAL A 119 -0.28 -1.38 -2.95
N TRP A 120 -0.96 -1.94 -1.96
CA TRP A 120 -1.56 -3.27 -2.05
C TRP A 120 -2.85 -3.34 -1.23
N LYS A 121 -3.67 -4.37 -1.46
CA LYS A 121 -4.94 -4.58 -0.75
C LYS A 121 -4.85 -5.81 0.15
N GLN A 122 -5.41 -5.70 1.35
CA GLN A 122 -5.67 -6.83 2.24
C GLN A 122 -7.18 -7.04 2.33
N THR A 123 -7.70 -8.22 1.99
CA THR A 123 -9.13 -8.52 2.09
C THR A 123 -9.50 -9.08 3.47
N ALA A 124 -10.77 -8.98 3.88
CA ALA A 124 -11.22 -9.56 5.15
C ALA A 124 -11.13 -11.09 5.19
N ALA A 125 -11.14 -11.77 4.04
CA ALA A 125 -10.95 -13.21 3.96
C ALA A 125 -9.54 -13.63 4.42
N ASP A 126 -8.54 -12.77 4.20
CA ASP A 126 -7.17 -12.92 4.72
C ASP A 126 -7.07 -12.67 6.24
N PHE A 127 -8.09 -12.06 6.86
CA PHE A 127 -8.09 -11.72 8.29
C PHE A 127 -8.30 -12.94 9.21
N SER A 128 -8.70 -14.09 8.66
CA SER A 128 -8.87 -15.34 9.42
C SER A 128 -7.55 -16.09 9.69
N GLY A 129 -6.42 -15.53 9.28
CA GLY A 129 -5.09 -15.92 9.74
C GLY A 129 -4.52 -14.84 10.65
N THR A 130 -4.64 -15.00 11.97
CA THR A 130 -3.76 -14.32 12.92
C THR A 130 -2.36 -14.91 12.78
N ASP A 131 -1.71 -14.60 11.67
CA ASP A 131 -0.28 -14.70 11.52
C ASP A 131 0.05 -13.52 10.62
N SER A 132 0.84 -12.59 11.18
CA SER A 132 1.87 -11.88 10.42
C SER A 132 2.31 -12.74 9.25
N PHE A 133 2.50 -12.20 8.04
CA PHE A 133 3.03 -12.96 6.89
C PHE A 133 4.25 -13.82 7.28
N THR A 134 4.01 -14.99 7.86
CA THR A 134 4.96 -16.04 8.13
C THR A 134 4.79 -16.90 6.92
N SER A 135 5.25 -16.38 5.79
CA SER A 135 5.46 -17.18 4.60
C SER A 135 6.52 -18.21 4.96
N ASP A 136 6.05 -19.36 5.42
CA ASP A 136 6.78 -20.60 5.24
C ASP A 136 6.96 -20.79 3.73
N GLY A 137 8.16 -20.47 3.22
CA GLY A 137 8.72 -21.22 2.09
C GLY A 137 9.02 -20.51 0.77
N ALA A 138 8.66 -19.25 0.52
CA ALA A 138 9.14 -18.57 -0.70
C ALA A 138 9.17 -17.04 -0.57
N MET A 139 10.38 -16.47 -0.54
CA MET A 139 10.60 -15.06 -0.82
C MET A 139 10.34 -14.79 -2.31
N SER A 140 9.09 -14.54 -2.71
CA SER A 140 8.87 -14.16 -4.11
C SER A 140 9.55 -12.79 -4.35
N PRO A 141 10.16 -12.59 -5.53
CA PRO A 141 10.76 -11.32 -5.87
C PRO A 141 9.68 -10.24 -5.95
N ILE A 142 10.06 -9.00 -5.63
CA ILE A 142 9.25 -7.82 -5.90
C ILE A 142 9.75 -7.17 -7.19
N VAL A 143 8.83 -6.87 -8.11
CA VAL A 143 9.15 -6.15 -9.34
C VAL A 143 9.31 -4.67 -8.99
N ILE A 144 10.44 -4.10 -9.40
CA ILE A 144 10.73 -2.68 -9.19
C ILE A 144 10.53 -1.92 -10.50
N VAL A 145 9.73 -0.86 -10.45
CA VAL A 145 9.51 0.08 -11.55
C VAL A 145 10.24 1.40 -11.21
N GLU A 146 11.18 1.81 -12.06
CA GLU A 146 12.11 2.94 -11.83
C GLU A 146 12.09 3.97 -12.97
#